data_AF-A0A0A7GFL3-F1
#
_entry.id   AF-A0A0A7GFL3-F1
#
_cell.length_a   1.000
_cell.length_b   1.000
_cell.length_c   1.000
_cell.angle_alpha   90.00
_cell.angle_beta   90.00
_cell.angle_gamma   90.00
#
_symmetry.space_group_name_H-M   'P 1'
#
loop_
_entity.id
_entity.type
_entity.pdbx_description
1 polymer ?
#
loop_
_entity_poly.entity_id
_entity_poly.type
_entity_poly.pdbx_seq_one_letter_code
_entity_poly.pdbx_strand_id
1 'polypeptide(L)' 'MVTEKGRLVIPVSLPEGLVKELDELVKKKVFSSRSEALRYGARLVVLLEKGVHAEAEDYAYEIIKERLERRVRDVSGH' A
#
# COMPACT_ATOMS: atom_id res chain seq x y z
N MET A 1 -7.46 16.66 -16.95
CA MET A 1 -6.66 15.78 -16.07
C MET A 1 -5.91 16.69 -15.13
N VAL A 2 -6.27 16.74 -13.85
CA VAL A 2 -5.67 17.67 -12.88
C VAL A 2 -4.77 16.87 -11.95
N THR A 3 -3.48 17.16 -11.96
CA THR A 3 -2.45 16.48 -11.17
C THR A 3 -2.09 17.32 -9.94
N GLU A 4 -2.52 16.88 -8.76
CA GLU A 4 -1.84 17.26 -7.51
C GLU A 4 -0.68 16.30 -7.26
N LYS A 5 0.56 16.81 -7.33
CA LYS A 5 1.84 16.13 -7.04
C LYS A 5 2.03 14.76 -7.73
N GLY A 6 2.35 14.77 -9.02
CA GLY A 6 3.17 13.74 -9.69
C GLY A 6 2.71 12.28 -9.57
N ARG A 7 1.42 12.01 -9.34
CA ARG A 7 0.86 10.66 -9.32
C ARG A 7 0.13 10.42 -10.63
N LEU A 8 0.55 9.38 -11.35
CA LEU A 8 -0.17 8.86 -12.50
C LEU A 8 -1.19 7.82 -12.02
N VAL A 9 -2.42 7.93 -12.53
CA VAL A 9 -3.49 6.97 -12.23
C VAL A 9 -3.55 5.97 -13.36
N ILE A 10 -3.47 4.69 -13.02
CA ILE A 10 -3.61 3.58 -13.96
C ILE A 10 -4.93 2.86 -13.65
N PRO A 11 -5.93 2.90 -14.56
CA PRO A 11 -7.13 2.09 -14.41
C PRO A 11 -6.77 0.61 -14.65
N VAL A 12 -7.24 -0.26 -13.75
CA VAL A 12 -7.01 -1.70 -13.85
C VAL A 12 -8.31 -2.46 -13.68
N SER A 13 -8.52 -3.46 -14.53
CA SER A 13 -9.61 -4.43 -14.37
C SER A 13 -9.11 -5.57 -13.49
N LEU A 14 -9.85 -5.88 -12.42
CA LEU A 14 -9.50 -6.94 -11.47
C LEU A 14 -10.64 -7.98 -11.40
N PRO A 15 -10.32 -9.26 -11.19
CA PRO A 15 -11.34 -10.28 -10.90
C PRO A 15 -12.15 -9.90 -9.66
N GLU A 16 -13.46 -10.18 -9.66
CA GLU A 16 -14.35 -9.84 -8.55
C GLU A 16 -13.89 -10.48 -7.23
N GLY A 17 -13.40 -11.73 -7.27
CA GLY A 17 -12.86 -12.41 -6.10
C GLY A 17 -11.71 -11.65 -5.45
N LEU A 18 -10.77 -11.15 -6.26
CA LEU A 18 -9.64 -10.36 -5.77
C LEU A 18 -10.10 -9.03 -5.17
N VAL A 19 -11.12 -8.38 -5.76
CA VAL A 19 -11.70 -7.16 -5.17
C VAL A 19 -12.28 -7.43 -3.79
N LYS A 20 -13.00 -8.56 -3.60
CA LYS A 20 -13.54 -8.97 -2.30
C LYS A 20 -12.46 -9.24 -1.27
N GLU A 21 -11.36 -9.87 -1.67
CA GLU A 21 -10.22 -10.09 -0.78
C GLU A 21 -9.57 -8.77 -0.34
N LEU A 22 -9.36 -7.83 -1.28
CA LEU A 22 -8.86 -6.49 -0.96
C LEU A 22 -9.80 -5.74 -0.01
N ASP A 23 -11.10 -5.89 -0.17
CA ASP A 23 -12.10 -5.33 0.74
C ASP A 23 -12.00 -5.87 2.15
N GLU A 24 -11.86 -7.18 2.31
CA GLU A 24 -11.70 -7.79 3.62
C GLU A 24 -10.39 -7.36 4.30
N LEU A 25 -9.31 -7.16 3.55
CA LEU A 25 -8.06 -6.62 4.10
C LEU A 25 -8.23 -5.18 4.62
N VAL A 26 -8.98 -4.34 3.91
CA VAL A 26 -9.30 -2.97 4.37
C VAL A 26 -10.23 -3.00 5.58
N LYS A 27 -11.26 -3.84 5.55
CA LYS A 27 -12.22 -4.02 6.65
C LYS A 27 -11.54 -4.49 7.94
N LYS A 28 -10.58 -5.41 7.82
CA LYS A 28 -9.73 -5.87 8.93
C LYS A 28 -8.68 -4.84 9.36
N LYS A 29 -8.65 -3.65 8.75
CA LYS A 29 -7.71 -2.55 9.01
C LYS A 29 -6.24 -2.93 8.76
N VAL A 30 -5.98 -3.96 7.96
CA VAL A 30 -4.61 -4.31 7.52
C VAL A 30 -4.06 -3.22 6.59
N PHE A 31 -4.92 -2.69 5.72
CA PHE A 31 -4.62 -1.54 4.87
C PHE A 31 -5.66 -0.43 5.07
N SER A 32 -5.26 0.82 4.86
CA SER A 32 -6.16 1.99 4.94
C SER A 32 -7.10 2.12 3.75
N SER A 33 -6.76 1.51 2.61
CA SER A 33 -7.55 1.55 1.37
C SER A 33 -7.14 0.45 0.39
N ARG A 34 -8.03 0.10 -0.55
CA ARG A 34 -7.71 -0.82 -1.66
C ARG A 34 -6.50 -0.35 -2.46
N SER A 35 -6.43 0.96 -2.72
CA SER A 35 -5.31 1.57 -3.44
C SER A 35 -3.98 1.45 -2.68
N GLU A 36 -4.00 1.40 -1.35
CA GLU A 36 -2.79 1.13 -0.57
C GLU A 36 -2.34 -0.32 -0.71
N ALA A 37 -3.26 -1.28 -0.57
CA ALA A 37 -2.98 -2.69 -0.79
C ALA A 37 -2.42 -2.97 -2.19
N LEU A 38 -3.01 -2.35 -3.22
CA LEU A 38 -2.53 -2.47 -4.61
C LEU A 38 -1.13 -1.87 -4.81
N ARG A 39 -0.85 -0.71 -4.21
CA ARG A 39 0.50 -0.12 -4.26
C ARG A 39 1.52 -0.99 -3.53
N TYR A 40 1.14 -1.61 -2.41
CA TYR A 40 1.98 -2.54 -1.68
C TYR A 40 2.30 -3.78 -2.54
N GLY A 41 1.28 -4.43 -3.10
CA GLY A 41 1.46 -5.58 -4.00
C GLY A 41 2.32 -5.26 -5.22
N ALA A 42 2.09 -4.11 -5.87
CA ALA A 42 2.89 -3.69 -7.02
C ALA A 42 4.37 -3.48 -6.67
N ARG A 43 4.67 -2.93 -5.48
CA ARG A 43 6.05 -2.80 -5.01
C ARG A 43 6.69 -4.17 -4.74
N LEU A 44 5.95 -5.07 -4.10
CA LEU A 44 6.42 -6.41 -3.80
C LEU A 44 6.81 -7.15 -5.09
N VAL A 45 5.96 -7.09 -6.13
CA VAL A 45 6.26 -7.69 -7.45
C VAL A 45 7.54 -7.09 -8.05
N VAL A 46 7.68 -5.76 -8.07
CA VAL A 46 8.89 -5.11 -8.60
C VAL A 46 10.15 -5.51 -7.83
N LEU A 47 10.05 -5.70 -6.52
CA LEU A 47 11.18 -6.11 -5.68
C LEU A 47 11.59 -7.57 -5.95
N LEU A 48 10.61 -8.48 -6.04
CA LEU A 48 10.83 -9.89 -6.36
C LEU A 48 11.50 -10.06 -7.72
N GLU A 49 11.01 -9.35 -8.75
CA GLU A 49 11.56 -9.43 -10.11
C GLU A 49 12.97 -8.82 -10.24
N LYS A 50 13.37 -7.96 -9.29
CA LYS A 50 14.73 -7.39 -9.26
C LYS A 50 15.75 -8.28 -8.53
N GLY A 51 15.34 -9.45 -8.02
CA GLY A 51 16.24 -10.37 -7.31
C GLY A 51 16.75 -9.86 -5.96
N VAL A 52 16.14 -8.80 -5.41
CA VAL A 52 16.52 -8.21 -4.12
C VAL A 52 15.73 -8.94 -3.02
N HIS A 53 16.06 -10.21 -2.78
CA HIS A 53 15.29 -11.04 -1.85
C HIS A 53 15.55 -10.71 -0.36
N ALA A 54 16.60 -9.96 -0.01
CA ALA A 54 16.96 -9.69 1.39
C ALA A 54 16.56 -8.29 1.90
N GLU A 55 16.47 -7.25 1.05
CA GLU A 55 16.19 -5.87 1.49
C GLU A 55 14.70 -5.47 1.32
N ALA A 56 13.91 -6.31 0.63
CA ALA A 56 12.54 -6.02 0.24
C ALA A 56 11.52 -6.08 1.39
N GLU A 57 11.73 -6.98 2.34
CA GLU A 57 10.83 -7.18 3.48
C GLU A 57 10.98 -6.03 4.48
N ASP A 58 12.22 -5.69 4.85
CA ASP A 58 12.52 -4.60 5.78
C ASP A 58 12.10 -3.21 5.24
N TYR A 59 12.35 -2.91 3.96
CA TYR A 59 12.00 -1.60 3.39
C TYR A 59 10.48 -1.41 3.25
N ALA A 60 9.75 -2.47 2.88
CA ALA A 60 8.30 -2.41 2.79
C ALA A 60 7.64 -2.28 4.18
N TYR A 61 8.19 -2.98 5.18
CA TYR A 61 7.74 -2.92 6.56
C TYR A 61 8.03 -1.55 7.19
N GLU A 62 9.23 -0.99 7.01
CA GLU A 62 9.61 0.32 7.55
C GLU A 62 8.80 1.48 6.91
N ILE A 63 8.46 1.41 5.62
CA ILE A 63 7.57 2.41 5.00
C ILE A 63 6.14 2.37 5.57
N ILE A 64 5.64 1.18 5.91
CA ILE A 64 4.32 1.03 6.54
C ILE A 64 4.37 1.52 8.00
N LYS A 65 5.44 1.19 8.72
CA LYS A 65 5.68 1.58 10.12
C LYS A 65 5.81 3.09 10.28
N GLU A 66 6.60 3.76 9.45
CA GLU A 66 6.71 5.23 9.46
C GLU A 66 5.36 5.92 9.24
N ARG A 67 4.46 5.33 8.43
CA ARG A 67 3.10 5.85 8.21
C ARG A 67 2.19 5.66 9.43
N LEU A 68 2.29 4.52 10.11
CA LEU A 68 1.56 4.25 11.35
C LEU A 68 2.00 5.21 12.47
N GLU A 69 3.30 5.45 12.63
CA GLU A 69 3.84 6.35 13.64
C GLU A 69 3.49 7.83 13.41
N ARG A 70 3.34 8.26 12.14
CA ARG A 70 2.84 9.61 11.83
C ARG A 70 1.37 9.77 12.23
N ARG A 71 0.56 8.73 12.06
CA ARG A 71 -0.87 8.73 12.43
C ARG A 71 -1.10 8.74 13.94
N VAL A 72 -0.20 8.17 14.73
CA VAL A 72 -0.28 8.16 16.20
C VAL A 72 0.06 9.54 16.80
N ARG A 73 1.07 10.24 16.23
CA ARG A 73 1.44 11.61 16.65
C ARG A 73 0.36 12.65 16.39
N ASP A 74 -0.38 12.55 15.28
CA ASP A 74 -1.51 13.45 15.00
C ASP A 74 -2.69 13.28 15.98
N VAL A 75 -2.85 12.11 16.59
CA VAL A 75 -3.97 11.80 17.51
C VAL A 75 -3.65 12.17 18.97
N SER A 76 -2.37 12.36 19.31
CA SER A 76 -1.90 12.67 20.68
C SER A 76 -1.62 14.15 20.91
N GLY A 77 -1.91 15.01 19.92
CA GLY A 77 -1.78 16.47 19.99
C GLY A 77 -3.09 17.23 20.18
N HIS A 78 -4.11 16.62 20.81
CA HIS A 78 -5.35 17.28 21.24
C HIS A 78 -5.52 17.18 22.75
#